data_AF-A0A1F7A388-F1
#
_entry.id   AF-A0A1F7A388-F1
#
_cell.length_a   1.000
_cell.length_b   1.000
_cell.length_c   1.000
_cell.angle_alpha   90.00
_cell.angle_beta   90.00
_cell.angle_gamma   90.00
#
_symmetry.space_group_name_H-M   'P 1'
#
loop_
_entity.id
_entity.type
_entity.pdbx_description
1 polymer ?
#
loop_
_entity_poly.entity_id
_entity_poly.type
_entity_poly.pdbx_seq_one_letter_code
_entity_poly.pdbx_strand_id
1 'polypeptide(L)'
;MKFIIPKRFLGKFNIFDLVIAVAILLIFGSFLWLRVSRKTEWISLRMVVSNDEWWYEGAAPQWWYTDGLTAGQTAKNTFGEVMAEITNVQSFDIGSYRRRVFIDLKVKGYFDTKRGIYIYNYQPLQIGKPLDLTFGKNNLRGVVTYIENAPEDFIEKTIEVYIPAVHLWVAQSYEKGMQVKDLQGRILAEIASVTITPTTALEITEIFPGVAEKKFGPEQFYDLKLVVKIKTFESGGVNYFVDRSAIKIGEYICFQFPQTTVRQAEIIGIIE
;
A
#
# COMPACT_ATOMS: atom_id res chain seq x y z
N MET A 1 55.33 -9.24 0.19
CA MET A 1 55.30 -9.12 1.67
C MET A 1 55.18 -10.52 2.25
N LYS A 2 56.26 -11.11 2.78
CA LYS A 2 56.26 -12.47 3.35
C LYS A 2 55.72 -12.38 4.78
N PHE A 3 54.56 -12.98 5.06
CA PHE A 3 54.08 -13.16 6.43
C PHE A 3 55.01 -14.16 7.13
N ILE A 4 55.95 -13.66 7.91
CA ILE A 4 56.81 -14.45 8.80
C ILE A 4 55.97 -14.73 10.04
N ILE A 5 55.34 -15.90 10.09
CA ILE A 5 54.65 -16.37 11.30
C ILE A 5 55.73 -16.86 12.28
N PRO A 6 55.90 -16.24 13.46
CA PRO A 6 56.93 -16.63 14.42
C PRO A 6 56.65 -18.04 14.96
N LYS A 7 57.57 -18.98 14.72
CA LYS A 7 57.53 -20.40 15.14
C LYS A 7 57.36 -20.62 16.66
N ARG A 8 57.46 -19.58 17.49
CA ARG A 8 57.28 -19.65 18.96
C ARG A 8 55.81 -19.70 19.41
N PHE A 9 54.83 -19.45 18.54
CA PHE A 9 53.41 -19.47 18.92
C PHE A 9 52.75 -20.86 18.81
N LEU A 10 53.38 -21.83 18.14
CA LEU A 10 52.78 -23.14 17.81
C LEU A 10 53.11 -24.26 18.82
N GLY A 11 53.94 -24.01 19.83
CA GLY A 11 54.46 -25.06 20.73
C GLY A 11 53.57 -25.43 21.93
N LYS A 12 52.41 -24.79 22.11
CA LYS A 12 51.52 -25.00 23.27
C LYS A 12 50.03 -25.15 22.91
N PHE A 13 49.71 -25.41 21.63
CA PHE A 13 48.32 -25.68 21.26
C PHE A 13 48.00 -27.14 21.54
N ASN A 14 47.08 -27.37 22.47
CA ASN A 14 46.54 -28.71 22.71
C ASN A 14 45.66 -29.11 21.50
N ILE A 15 45.51 -30.41 21.24
CA ILE A 15 44.64 -30.91 20.16
C ILE A 15 43.22 -30.36 20.32
N PHE A 16 42.79 -30.16 21.57
CA PHE A 16 41.51 -29.53 21.91
C PHE A 16 41.37 -28.08 21.39
N ASP A 17 42.42 -27.27 21.48
CA ASP A 17 42.41 -25.88 20.98
C ASP A 17 42.32 -25.84 19.45
N LEU A 18 42.94 -26.81 18.78
CA LEU A 18 42.86 -26.96 17.33
C LEU A 18 41.44 -27.35 16.87
N VAL A 19 40.79 -28.26 17.59
CA VAL A 19 39.39 -28.65 17.33
C VAL A 19 38.45 -27.45 17.51
N ILE A 20 38.64 -26.66 18.57
CA ILE A 20 37.85 -25.44 18.80
C ILE A 20 38.08 -24.41 17.69
N ALA A 21 39.32 -24.17 17.29
CA ALA A 21 39.65 -23.23 16.22
C ALA A 21 39.00 -23.64 14.88
N VAL A 22 39.01 -24.93 14.55
CA VAL A 22 38.34 -25.46 13.35
C VAL A 22 36.82 -25.33 13.45
N ALA A 23 36.23 -25.61 14.62
CA ALA A 23 34.79 -25.44 14.82
C ALA A 23 34.36 -23.98 14.66
N ILE A 24 35.12 -23.03 15.21
CA ILE A 24 34.86 -21.59 15.03
C ILE A 24 34.99 -21.20 13.55
N LEU A 25 36.02 -21.69 12.85
CA LEU A 25 36.20 -21.45 11.42
C LEU A 25 35.05 -22.00 10.57
N LEU A 26 34.53 -23.19 10.91
CA LEU A 26 33.39 -23.79 10.21
C LEU A 26 32.10 -22.99 10.46
N ILE A 27 31.85 -22.55 11.69
CA ILE A 27 30.69 -21.71 12.03
C ILE A 27 30.79 -20.37 11.30
N PHE A 28 31.96 -19.72 11.35
CA PHE A 28 32.18 -18.43 10.71
C PHE A 28 32.13 -18.54 9.17
N GLY A 29 32.72 -19.60 8.62
CA GLY A 29 32.67 -19.91 7.19
C GLY A 29 31.25 -20.18 6.70
N SER A 30 30.48 -20.96 7.46
CA SER A 30 29.05 -21.21 7.17
C SER A 30 28.23 -19.91 7.21
N PHE A 31 28.46 -19.06 8.21
CA PHE A 31 27.79 -17.76 8.33
C PHE A 31 28.11 -16.85 7.13
N LEU A 32 29.38 -16.75 6.73
CA LEU A 32 29.78 -15.97 5.56
C LEU A 32 29.19 -16.53 4.26
N TRP A 33 29.17 -17.85 4.09
CA TRP A 33 28.59 -18.50 2.93
C TRP A 33 27.08 -18.28 2.79
N LEU A 34 26.34 -18.37 3.91
CA LEU A 34 24.90 -18.05 3.95
C LEU A 34 24.60 -16.58 3.67
N ARG A 35 25.53 -15.68 4.00
CA ARG A 35 25.39 -14.24 3.70
C ARG A 35 25.65 -13.93 2.23
N VAL A 36 26.68 -14.54 1.64
CA VAL A 36 27.10 -14.29 0.25
C VAL A 36 26.22 -14.99 -0.77
N SER A 37 25.60 -16.11 -0.42
CA SER A 37 24.73 -16.87 -1.33
C SER A 37 23.41 -16.18 -1.68
N ARG A 38 23.06 -15.05 -1.04
CA ARG A 38 21.85 -14.27 -1.37
C ARG A 38 22.10 -13.41 -2.61
N LYS A 39 21.50 -13.81 -3.74
CA LYS A 39 21.53 -13.01 -4.97
C LYS A 39 20.69 -11.75 -4.77
N THR A 40 21.33 -10.59 -4.88
CA THR A 40 20.65 -9.31 -4.83
C THR A 40 20.15 -8.95 -6.23
N GLU A 41 18.92 -8.46 -6.31
CA GLU A 41 18.27 -8.06 -7.56
C GLU A 41 17.55 -6.72 -7.41
N TRP A 42 17.27 -6.09 -8.55
CA TRP A 42 16.49 -4.87 -8.61
C TRP A 42 15.02 -5.23 -8.76
N ILE A 43 14.21 -4.75 -7.83
CA ILE A 43 12.78 -5.02 -7.76
C ILE A 43 12.07 -3.71 -8.09
N SER A 44 11.26 -3.71 -9.15
CA SER A 44 10.43 -2.55 -9.48
C SER A 44 9.16 -2.57 -8.63
N LEU A 45 8.81 -1.45 -8.01
CA LEU A 45 7.60 -1.33 -7.22
C LEU A 45 6.98 0.06 -7.38
N ARG A 46 5.68 0.17 -7.13
CA ARG A 46 4.98 1.44 -7.03
C ARG A 46 4.53 1.65 -5.60
N MET A 47 4.65 2.89 -5.12
CA MET A 47 4.12 3.29 -3.83
C MET A 47 3.24 4.52 -3.95
N VAL A 48 2.22 4.60 -3.09
CA VAL A 48 1.44 5.83 -2.86
C VAL A 48 1.99 6.55 -1.65
N VAL A 49 2.36 7.81 -1.82
CA VAL A 49 3.00 8.63 -0.78
C VAL A 49 2.03 8.92 0.37
N SER A 50 2.53 8.86 1.61
CA SER A 50 1.81 9.22 2.83
C SER A 50 2.68 10.11 3.71
N ASN A 51 2.11 11.16 4.30
CA ASN A 51 2.70 11.88 5.43
C ASN A 51 2.36 11.22 6.79
N ASP A 52 1.29 10.44 6.86
CA ASP A 52 0.78 9.86 8.13
C ASP A 52 1.03 8.35 8.23
N GLU A 53 0.90 7.80 9.45
CA GLU A 53 1.01 6.37 9.73
C GLU A 53 -0.04 5.58 8.93
N TRP A 54 0.33 4.39 8.45
CA TRP A 54 -0.46 3.63 7.47
C TRP A 54 -1.88 3.24 7.92
N TRP A 55 -2.17 3.30 9.22
CA TRP A 55 -3.45 2.92 9.85
C TRP A 55 -4.39 4.09 10.15
N TYR A 56 -3.95 5.33 9.92
CA TYR A 56 -4.78 6.53 10.05
C TYR A 56 -5.25 6.96 8.65
N GLU A 57 -6.48 7.48 8.50
CA GLU A 57 -6.93 8.20 7.29
C GLU A 57 -6.05 9.45 7.11
N GLY A 58 -4.83 9.23 6.65
CA GLY A 58 -3.87 10.29 6.44
C GLY A 58 -4.40 11.21 5.37
N ALA A 59 -4.36 12.51 5.65
CA ALA A 59 -4.60 13.50 4.61
C ALA A 59 -3.63 13.20 3.46
N ALA A 60 -4.08 13.26 2.21
CA ALA A 60 -3.12 13.20 1.11
C ALA A 60 -2.03 14.27 1.36
N PRO A 61 -0.75 13.92 1.10
CA PRO A 61 0.35 14.76 1.53
C PRO A 61 0.19 16.18 0.96
N GLN A 62 0.62 17.15 1.76
CA GLN A 62 0.68 18.53 1.31
C GLN A 62 1.62 18.63 0.11
N TRP A 63 1.32 19.52 -0.83
CA TRP A 63 2.05 19.63 -2.10
C TRP A 63 3.59 19.68 -1.91
N TRP A 64 4.06 20.42 -0.90
CA TRP A 64 5.49 20.57 -0.59
C TRP A 64 6.20 19.29 -0.14
N TYR A 65 5.48 18.29 0.38
CA TYR A 65 6.08 17.01 0.78
C TYR A 65 6.60 16.22 -0.44
N THR A 66 6.09 16.56 -1.62
CA THR A 66 6.36 15.85 -2.87
C THR A 66 7.13 16.68 -3.90
N ASP A 67 7.22 17.99 -3.71
CA ASP A 67 7.94 18.91 -4.60
C ASP A 67 9.46 18.65 -4.68
N GLY A 68 10.03 18.01 -3.65
CA GLY A 68 11.44 17.64 -3.63
C GLY A 68 11.76 16.31 -4.33
N LEU A 69 10.74 15.56 -4.77
CA LEU A 69 10.89 14.21 -5.31
C LEU A 69 11.00 14.27 -6.84
N THR A 70 12.10 13.75 -7.37
CA THR A 70 12.38 13.76 -8.81
C THR A 70 12.90 12.40 -9.26
N ALA A 71 12.60 12.05 -10.51
CA ALA A 71 13.16 10.86 -11.14
C ALA A 71 14.70 10.95 -11.20
N GLY A 72 15.37 9.82 -11.01
CA GLY A 72 16.83 9.70 -10.89
C GLY A 72 17.38 9.92 -9.48
N GLN A 73 16.56 10.30 -8.50
CA GLN A 73 17.01 10.38 -7.10
C GLN A 73 17.31 8.99 -6.54
N THR A 74 18.46 8.87 -5.88
CA THR A 74 18.92 7.60 -5.31
C THR A 74 18.91 7.62 -3.79
N ALA A 75 18.37 6.57 -3.16
CA ALA A 75 18.57 6.28 -1.75
C ALA A 75 19.85 5.47 -1.58
N LYS A 76 20.70 5.86 -0.63
CA LYS A 76 21.98 5.19 -0.35
C LYS A 76 22.01 4.62 1.07
N ASN A 77 22.69 3.49 1.27
CA ASN A 77 22.97 2.99 2.61
C ASN A 77 24.14 3.75 3.28
N THR A 78 24.46 3.41 4.52
CA THR A 78 25.58 3.99 5.28
C THR A 78 26.94 3.79 4.59
N PHE A 79 27.06 2.78 3.74
CA PHE A 79 28.27 2.49 2.96
C PHE A 79 28.31 3.23 1.61
N GLY A 80 27.30 4.04 1.30
CA GLY A 80 27.21 4.81 0.06
C GLY A 80 26.69 4.02 -1.15
N GLU A 81 26.31 2.76 -0.98
CA GLU A 81 25.74 1.95 -2.05
C GLU A 81 24.30 2.37 -2.33
N VAL A 82 23.92 2.41 -3.61
CA VAL A 82 22.54 2.71 -4.01
C VAL A 82 21.64 1.53 -3.67
N MET A 83 20.62 1.79 -2.86
CA MET A 83 19.63 0.83 -2.39
C MET A 83 18.25 1.03 -3.03
N ALA A 84 17.94 2.25 -3.46
CA ALA A 84 16.72 2.53 -4.21
C ALA A 84 16.93 3.68 -5.20
N GLU A 85 16.14 3.69 -6.27
CA GLU A 85 16.12 4.76 -7.27
C GLU A 85 14.67 5.11 -7.63
N ILE A 86 14.36 6.40 -7.66
CA ILE A 86 13.09 6.90 -8.18
C ILE A 86 13.14 6.86 -9.71
N THR A 87 12.32 6.01 -10.31
CA THR A 87 12.23 5.92 -11.78
C THR A 87 11.22 6.91 -12.36
N ASN A 88 10.12 7.17 -11.65
CA ASN A 88 9.07 8.06 -12.11
C ASN A 88 8.25 8.59 -10.93
N VAL A 89 7.73 9.81 -11.06
CA VAL A 89 6.87 10.48 -10.07
C VAL A 89 5.63 11.00 -10.79
N GLN A 90 4.46 10.53 -10.36
CA GLN A 90 3.17 10.99 -10.85
C GLN A 90 2.44 11.71 -9.74
N SER A 91 2.02 12.94 -9.99
CA SER A 91 1.33 13.77 -9.02
C SER A 91 -0.01 14.21 -9.59
N PHE A 92 -1.07 13.96 -8.85
CA PHE A 92 -2.43 14.33 -9.20
C PHE A 92 -2.96 15.33 -8.18
N ASP A 93 -3.50 16.44 -8.67
CA ASP A 93 -4.25 17.38 -7.84
C ASP A 93 -5.59 16.73 -7.47
N ILE A 94 -5.89 16.67 -6.18
CA ILE A 94 -7.16 16.12 -5.66
C ILE A 94 -8.03 17.19 -4.98
N GLY A 95 -7.71 18.47 -5.20
CA GLY A 95 -8.39 19.62 -4.65
C GLY A 95 -7.73 20.17 -3.38
N SER A 96 -7.89 21.49 -3.17
CA SER A 96 -7.25 22.25 -2.09
C SER A 96 -5.72 22.23 -2.18
N TYR A 97 -5.01 22.18 -1.05
CA TYR A 97 -3.55 22.13 -0.93
C TYR A 97 -2.97 20.70 -0.89
N ARG A 98 -3.75 19.69 -1.32
CA ARG A 98 -3.40 18.27 -1.21
C ARG A 98 -3.10 17.68 -2.58
N ARG A 99 -2.04 16.86 -2.66
CA ARG A 99 -1.69 16.12 -3.87
C ARG A 99 -1.64 14.63 -3.59
N ARG A 100 -2.15 13.83 -4.52
CA ARG A 100 -1.99 12.37 -4.51
C ARG A 100 -0.80 12.02 -5.38
N VAL A 101 0.25 11.46 -4.77
CA VAL A 101 1.49 11.18 -5.46
C VAL A 101 1.77 9.68 -5.47
N PHE A 102 2.05 9.18 -6.67
CA PHE A 102 2.49 7.82 -6.93
C PHE A 102 3.95 7.86 -7.40
N ILE A 103 4.76 6.96 -6.88
CA ILE A 103 6.18 6.90 -7.17
C ILE A 103 6.53 5.50 -7.61
N ASP A 104 7.16 5.40 -8.77
CA ASP A 104 7.75 4.19 -9.28
C ASP A 104 9.21 4.11 -8.85
N LEU A 105 9.56 3.03 -8.19
CA LEU A 105 10.86 2.81 -7.56
C LEU A 105 11.49 1.54 -8.10
N LYS A 106 12.83 1.53 -8.15
CA LYS A 106 13.61 0.30 -8.18
C LYS A 106 14.35 0.17 -6.86
N VAL A 107 14.10 -0.91 -6.12
CA VAL A 107 14.75 -1.17 -4.84
C VAL A 107 15.64 -2.41 -4.95
N LYS A 108 16.80 -2.35 -4.29
CA LYS A 108 17.78 -3.43 -4.28
C LYS A 108 17.46 -4.39 -3.12
N GLY A 109 16.93 -5.56 -3.44
CA GLY A 109 16.50 -6.56 -2.47
C GLY A 109 16.94 -7.96 -2.87
N TYR A 110 16.39 -8.98 -2.21
CA TYR A 110 16.57 -10.37 -2.60
C TYR A 110 15.27 -11.14 -2.45
N PHE A 111 15.02 -12.11 -3.32
CA PHE A 111 13.90 -13.02 -3.21
C PHE A 111 14.20 -14.19 -2.26
N ASP A 112 13.32 -14.42 -1.28
CA ASP A 112 13.35 -15.60 -0.44
C ASP A 112 12.56 -16.73 -1.11
N THR A 113 13.25 -17.65 -1.78
CA THR A 113 12.62 -18.76 -2.50
C THR A 113 11.83 -19.71 -1.60
N LYS A 114 12.10 -19.75 -0.29
CA LYS A 114 11.35 -20.61 0.64
C LYS A 114 10.00 -20.01 1.00
N ARG A 115 9.95 -18.69 1.11
CA ARG A 115 8.74 -17.94 1.50
C ARG A 115 7.99 -17.34 0.30
N GLY A 116 8.63 -17.32 -0.87
CA GLY A 116 8.10 -16.68 -2.07
C GLY A 116 8.09 -15.15 -1.99
N ILE A 117 8.74 -14.50 -1.02
CA ILE A 117 8.61 -13.05 -0.80
C ILE A 117 9.89 -12.32 -1.14
N TYR A 118 9.75 -11.09 -1.65
CA TYR A 118 10.87 -10.16 -1.77
C TYR A 118 11.21 -9.56 -0.40
N ILE A 119 12.49 -9.37 -0.13
CA ILE A 119 12.98 -8.77 1.11
C ILE A 119 13.87 -7.59 0.78
N TYR A 120 13.57 -6.44 1.39
CA TYR A 120 14.36 -5.23 1.34
C TYR A 120 14.68 -4.77 2.76
N ASN A 121 15.96 -4.47 3.01
CA ASN A 121 16.43 -4.02 4.32
C ASN A 121 15.92 -4.89 5.50
N TYR A 122 15.98 -6.21 5.33
CA TYR A 122 15.50 -7.21 6.30
C TYR A 122 13.99 -7.20 6.60
N GLN A 123 13.21 -6.42 5.85
CA GLN A 123 11.76 -6.41 5.92
C GLN A 123 11.15 -7.03 4.66
N PRO A 124 10.04 -7.79 4.79
CA PRO A 124 9.33 -8.30 3.64
C PRO A 124 8.72 -7.14 2.84
N LEU A 125 9.01 -7.09 1.55
CA LEU A 125 8.32 -6.21 0.61
C LEU A 125 7.01 -6.89 0.21
N GLN A 126 5.90 -6.28 0.61
CA GLN A 126 4.56 -6.76 0.30
C GLN A 126 3.67 -5.59 -0.07
N ILE A 127 2.71 -5.84 -0.96
CA ILE A 127 1.67 -4.88 -1.30
C ILE A 127 0.84 -4.58 -0.04
N GLY A 128 0.49 -3.31 0.16
CA GLY A 128 -0.24 -2.82 1.33
C GLY A 128 0.63 -2.56 2.56
N LYS A 129 1.92 -2.96 2.56
CA LYS A 129 2.84 -2.64 3.66
C LYS A 129 3.47 -1.26 3.48
N PRO A 130 3.72 -0.54 4.60
CA PRO A 130 4.46 0.71 4.56
C PRO A 130 5.90 0.46 4.14
N LEU A 131 6.46 1.41 3.39
CA LEU A 131 7.87 1.45 3.02
C LEU A 131 8.41 2.85 3.27
N ASP A 132 9.47 2.91 4.07
CA ASP A 132 10.20 4.14 4.39
C ASP A 132 11.54 4.13 3.66
N LEU A 133 11.79 5.20 2.89
CA LEU A 133 13.00 5.39 2.10
C LEU A 133 13.54 6.81 2.28
N THR A 134 14.85 6.95 2.34
CA THR A 134 15.50 8.26 2.45
C THR A 134 16.27 8.57 1.17
N PHE A 135 15.81 9.58 0.44
CA PHE A 135 16.43 10.08 -0.79
C PHE A 135 17.14 11.41 -0.49
N GLY A 136 18.43 11.35 -0.18
CA GLY A 136 19.20 12.53 0.20
C GLY A 136 18.67 13.17 1.49
N LYS A 137 18.02 14.34 1.36
CA LYS A 137 17.39 15.05 2.49
C LYS A 137 15.89 14.76 2.64
N ASN A 138 15.29 14.05 1.69
CA ASN A 138 13.85 13.78 1.68
C ASN A 138 13.59 12.40 2.27
N ASN A 139 12.78 12.36 3.33
CA ASN A 139 12.26 11.10 3.87
C ASN A 139 10.92 10.82 3.21
N LEU A 140 10.89 9.79 2.38
CA LEU A 140 9.73 9.31 1.69
C LEU A 140 9.09 8.17 2.47
N ARG A 141 7.84 8.37 2.88
CA ARG A 141 6.99 7.34 3.47
C ARG A 141 5.80 7.09 2.56
N GLY A 142 5.37 5.84 2.49
CA GLY A 142 4.16 5.48 1.75
C GLY A 142 3.84 4.00 1.84
N VAL A 143 2.80 3.61 1.12
CA VAL A 143 2.32 2.23 1.07
C VAL A 143 2.65 1.64 -0.30
N VAL A 144 3.23 0.45 -0.33
CA VAL A 144 3.52 -0.26 -1.57
C VAL A 144 2.19 -0.69 -2.21
N THR A 145 1.90 -0.23 -3.42
CA THR A 145 0.65 -0.57 -4.14
C THR A 145 0.88 -1.62 -5.22
N TYR A 146 2.13 -1.84 -5.63
CA TYR A 146 2.48 -2.80 -6.66
C TYR A 146 3.95 -3.22 -6.50
N ILE A 147 4.25 -4.48 -6.80
CA ILE A 147 5.62 -5.01 -6.93
C ILE A 147 5.65 -5.88 -8.19
N GLU A 148 6.63 -5.66 -9.05
CA GLU A 148 6.86 -6.46 -10.25
C GLU A 148 7.20 -7.91 -9.85
N ASN A 149 6.46 -8.89 -10.37
CA ASN A 149 6.62 -10.33 -10.15
C ASN A 149 6.48 -10.82 -8.69
N ALA A 150 5.94 -10.03 -7.76
CA ALA A 150 5.69 -10.52 -6.40
C ALA A 150 4.43 -11.39 -6.33
N PRO A 151 4.39 -12.43 -5.47
CA PRO A 151 3.13 -13.06 -5.12
C PRO A 151 2.22 -12.05 -4.44
N GLU A 152 0.99 -12.01 -4.91
CA GLU A 152 -0.03 -11.08 -4.45
C GLU A 152 -0.84 -11.75 -3.33
N ASP A 153 -0.57 -11.39 -2.08
CA ASP A 153 -1.36 -11.84 -0.92
C ASP A 153 -2.61 -10.95 -0.73
N PHE A 154 -3.43 -10.80 -1.78
CA PHE A 154 -4.72 -10.15 -1.63
C PHE A 154 -5.72 -11.13 -1.02
N ILE A 155 -6.48 -10.63 -0.05
CA ILE A 155 -7.63 -11.33 0.52
C ILE A 155 -8.87 -10.75 -0.16
N GLU A 156 -9.62 -11.60 -0.84
CA GLU A 156 -10.91 -11.21 -1.39
C GLU A 156 -11.92 -11.04 -0.26
N LYS A 157 -12.64 -9.92 -0.29
CA LYS A 157 -13.72 -9.60 0.64
C LYS A 157 -14.94 -9.15 -0.15
N THR A 158 -16.12 -9.52 0.31
CA THR A 158 -17.40 -9.02 -0.19
C THR A 158 -18.02 -8.12 0.86
N ILE A 159 -18.27 -6.86 0.49
CA ILE A 159 -18.85 -5.86 1.39
C ILE A 159 -20.19 -5.37 0.84
N GLU A 160 -21.07 -4.98 1.74
CA GLU A 160 -22.28 -4.23 1.43
C GLU A 160 -22.07 -2.78 1.83
N VAL A 161 -22.28 -1.86 0.89
CA VAL A 161 -22.13 -0.43 1.11
C VAL A 161 -23.43 0.32 0.81
N TYR A 162 -23.67 1.38 1.57
CA TYR A 162 -24.86 2.21 1.51
C TYR A 162 -24.51 3.64 1.11
N ILE A 163 -25.31 4.20 0.20
CA ILE A 163 -25.19 5.58 -0.26
C ILE A 163 -26.57 6.22 -0.16
N PRO A 164 -26.80 7.11 0.82
CA PRO A 164 -28.10 7.75 0.98
C PRO A 164 -28.33 8.85 -0.06
N ALA A 165 -29.59 9.07 -0.41
CA ALA A 165 -30.10 10.28 -1.06
C ALA A 165 -29.27 10.78 -2.25
N VAL A 166 -29.07 9.95 -3.27
CA VAL A 166 -28.48 10.40 -4.55
C VAL A 166 -29.55 10.57 -5.62
N HIS A 167 -29.29 11.46 -6.58
CA HIS A 167 -30.20 11.66 -7.71
C HIS A 167 -30.41 10.37 -8.52
N LEU A 168 -31.61 10.17 -9.07
CA LEU A 168 -31.93 8.99 -9.88
C LEU A 168 -30.93 8.73 -11.01
N TRP A 169 -30.50 9.77 -11.73
CA TRP A 169 -29.54 9.63 -12.82
C TRP A 169 -28.15 9.19 -12.33
N VAL A 170 -27.77 9.54 -11.09
CA VAL A 170 -26.55 9.01 -10.44
C VAL A 170 -26.79 7.57 -10.01
N ALA A 171 -27.94 7.27 -9.41
CA ALA A 171 -28.28 5.92 -8.99
C ALA A 171 -28.26 4.91 -10.15
N GLN A 172 -28.82 5.31 -11.29
CA GLN A 172 -28.86 4.51 -12.52
C GLN A 172 -27.49 4.40 -13.21
N SER A 173 -26.52 5.25 -12.87
CA SER A 173 -25.15 5.10 -13.38
C SER A 173 -24.43 3.89 -12.78
N TYR A 174 -24.95 3.32 -11.68
CA TYR A 174 -24.39 2.13 -11.04
C TYR A 174 -24.96 0.85 -11.67
N GLU A 175 -24.08 0.05 -12.25
CA GLU A 175 -24.39 -1.18 -12.95
C GLU A 175 -23.59 -2.35 -12.37
N LYS A 176 -24.23 -3.51 -12.34
CA LYS A 176 -23.57 -4.77 -12.00
C LYS A 176 -22.44 -5.05 -12.98
N GLY A 177 -21.30 -5.50 -12.46
CA GLY A 177 -20.11 -5.85 -13.25
C GLY A 177 -19.19 -4.66 -13.52
N MET A 178 -19.51 -3.45 -13.04
CA MET A 178 -18.55 -2.35 -13.09
C MET A 178 -17.34 -2.66 -12.21
N GLN A 179 -16.17 -2.35 -12.75
CA GLN A 179 -14.88 -2.72 -12.18
C GLN A 179 -13.99 -1.51 -11.95
N VAL A 180 -13.40 -1.42 -10.76
CA VAL A 180 -12.22 -0.58 -10.51
C VAL A 180 -11.01 -1.40 -10.90
N LYS A 181 -10.24 -0.92 -11.87
CA LYS A 181 -9.01 -1.55 -12.30
C LYS A 181 -7.81 -0.72 -11.90
N ASP A 182 -6.70 -1.37 -11.62
CA ASP A 182 -5.42 -0.68 -11.55
C ASP A 182 -4.83 -0.42 -12.94
N LEU A 183 -3.63 0.15 -12.94
CA LEU A 183 -2.92 0.55 -14.15
C LEU A 183 -2.41 -0.63 -14.99
N GLN A 184 -2.47 -1.85 -14.46
CA GLN A 184 -2.16 -3.10 -15.15
C GLN A 184 -3.43 -3.82 -15.63
N GLY A 185 -4.61 -3.22 -15.41
CA GLY A 185 -5.90 -3.80 -15.79
C GLY A 185 -6.42 -4.85 -14.83
N ARG A 186 -5.80 -5.04 -13.65
CA ARG A 186 -6.26 -5.99 -12.62
C ARG A 186 -7.47 -5.40 -11.91
N ILE A 187 -8.46 -6.24 -11.61
CA ILE A 187 -9.69 -5.83 -10.92
C ILE A 187 -9.41 -5.74 -9.41
N LEU A 188 -9.60 -4.54 -8.86
CA LEU A 188 -9.49 -4.26 -7.42
C LEU A 188 -10.86 -4.29 -6.74
N ALA A 189 -11.90 -3.83 -7.42
CA ALA A 189 -13.27 -3.87 -6.94
C ALA A 189 -14.24 -4.19 -8.09
N GLU A 190 -15.30 -4.93 -7.82
CA GLU A 190 -16.37 -5.23 -8.77
C GLU A 190 -17.74 -5.14 -8.09
N ILE A 191 -18.68 -4.42 -8.72
CA ILE A 191 -20.07 -4.36 -8.26
C ILE A 191 -20.76 -5.70 -8.56
N ALA A 192 -21.07 -6.48 -7.53
CA ALA A 192 -21.78 -7.75 -7.65
C ALA A 192 -23.31 -7.54 -7.78
N SER A 193 -23.87 -6.54 -7.10
CA SER A 193 -25.27 -6.16 -7.22
C SER A 193 -25.50 -4.69 -6.85
N VAL A 194 -26.60 -4.15 -7.37
CA VAL A 194 -27.08 -2.79 -7.13
C VAL A 194 -28.54 -2.89 -6.75
N THR A 195 -28.91 -2.32 -5.62
CA THR A 195 -30.31 -2.14 -5.19
C THR A 195 -30.56 -0.66 -5.05
N ILE A 196 -31.57 -0.15 -5.77
CA ILE A 196 -31.99 1.25 -5.75
C ILE A 196 -33.37 1.31 -5.11
N THR A 197 -33.51 2.07 -4.03
CA THR A 197 -34.78 2.26 -3.32
C THR A 197 -35.12 3.74 -3.24
N PRO A 198 -36.38 4.16 -3.44
CA PRO A 198 -36.78 5.56 -3.21
C PRO A 198 -36.38 6.01 -1.81
N THR A 199 -35.74 7.17 -1.69
CA THR A 199 -35.28 7.65 -0.38
C THR A 199 -36.46 8.10 0.47
N THR A 200 -36.31 7.97 1.79
CA THR A 200 -37.20 8.62 2.76
C THR A 200 -36.59 9.89 3.36
N ALA A 201 -35.34 10.21 3.01
CA ALA A 201 -34.61 11.35 3.56
C ALA A 201 -35.20 12.69 3.10
N LEU A 202 -35.26 13.63 4.05
CA LEU A 202 -35.69 15.01 3.83
C LEU A 202 -34.48 15.92 4.06
N GLU A 203 -34.05 16.68 3.06
CA GLU A 203 -33.02 17.70 3.26
C GLU A 203 -33.64 18.96 3.87
N ILE A 204 -33.11 19.44 4.99
CA ILE A 204 -33.54 20.67 5.64
C ILE A 204 -32.58 21.78 5.22
N THR A 205 -33.00 22.62 4.28
CA THR A 205 -32.27 23.86 3.97
C THR A 205 -32.97 25.03 4.66
N GLU A 206 -32.27 25.71 5.58
CA GLU A 206 -32.75 26.96 6.19
C GLU A 206 -32.70 28.05 5.11
N ILE A 207 -33.87 28.50 4.64
CA ILE A 207 -33.97 29.55 3.62
C ILE A 207 -33.98 30.93 4.30
N PHE A 208 -34.47 31.00 5.53
CA PHE A 208 -34.44 32.14 6.46
C PHE A 208 -34.38 31.63 7.91
N PRO A 209 -33.91 32.43 8.89
CA PRO A 209 -33.97 32.05 10.30
C PRO A 209 -35.42 31.74 10.69
N GLY A 210 -35.68 30.48 11.06
CA GLY A 210 -37.01 30.03 11.50
C GLY A 210 -38.00 29.61 10.39
N VAL A 211 -37.60 29.55 9.12
CA VAL A 211 -38.41 28.95 8.04
C VAL A 211 -37.54 28.00 7.23
N ALA A 212 -37.73 26.70 7.47
CA ALA A 212 -37.16 25.63 6.66
C ALA A 212 -38.26 25.02 5.80
N GLU A 213 -38.15 25.14 4.47
CA GLU A 213 -38.94 24.29 3.60
C GLU A 213 -38.26 24.10 2.23
N LYS A 214 -37.71 22.90 2.01
CA LYS A 214 -37.58 22.36 0.66
C LYS A 214 -37.82 20.85 0.68
N LYS A 215 -38.98 20.44 0.20
CA LYS A 215 -39.34 19.05 -0.05
C LYS A 215 -38.70 18.59 -1.35
N PHE A 216 -37.73 17.68 -1.29
CA PHE A 216 -37.44 16.86 -2.46
C PHE A 216 -38.47 15.74 -2.51
N GLY A 217 -39.13 15.60 -3.66
CA GLY A 217 -40.10 14.54 -3.85
C GLY A 217 -39.41 13.17 -3.82
N PRO A 218 -40.09 12.11 -3.33
CA PRO A 218 -39.60 10.72 -3.36
C PRO A 218 -39.25 10.20 -4.78
N GLU A 219 -39.50 10.99 -5.82
CA GLU A 219 -39.19 10.67 -7.22
C GLU A 219 -37.81 11.17 -7.70
N GLN A 220 -37.12 12.02 -6.93
CA GLN A 220 -35.86 12.62 -7.38
C GLN A 220 -34.61 11.99 -6.76
N PHE A 221 -34.74 11.43 -5.55
CA PHE A 221 -33.63 10.89 -4.77
C PHE A 221 -33.88 9.45 -4.36
N TYR A 222 -32.80 8.68 -4.36
CA TYR A 222 -32.81 7.25 -4.12
C TYR A 222 -31.65 6.89 -3.22
N ASP A 223 -31.89 5.93 -2.35
CA ASP A 223 -30.86 5.28 -1.57
C ASP A 223 -30.31 4.09 -2.37
N LEU A 224 -29.00 3.90 -2.35
CA LEU A 224 -28.36 2.74 -2.96
C LEU A 224 -27.77 1.82 -1.93
N LYS A 225 -27.95 0.53 -2.18
CA LYS A 225 -27.15 -0.54 -1.60
C LYS A 225 -26.37 -1.23 -2.69
N LEU A 226 -25.06 -1.28 -2.55
CA LEU A 226 -24.17 -1.97 -3.46
C LEU A 226 -23.54 -3.14 -2.72
N VAL A 227 -23.52 -4.32 -3.35
CA VAL A 227 -22.64 -5.40 -2.92
C VAL A 227 -21.40 -5.35 -3.80
N VAL A 228 -20.23 -5.17 -3.19
CA VAL A 228 -18.97 -4.98 -3.90
C VAL A 228 -17.98 -6.05 -3.46
N LYS A 229 -17.43 -6.78 -4.44
CA LYS A 229 -16.28 -7.67 -4.24
C LYS A 229 -15.02 -6.82 -4.33
N ILE A 230 -14.18 -6.87 -3.32
CA ILE A 230 -12.96 -6.06 -3.22
C ILE A 230 -11.76 -6.94 -2.91
N LYS A 231 -10.60 -6.53 -3.43
CA LYS A 231 -9.31 -7.08 -3.03
C LYS A 231 -8.73 -6.23 -1.90
N THR A 232 -8.44 -6.88 -0.79
CA THR A 232 -7.96 -6.25 0.44
C THR A 232 -6.62 -6.84 0.87
N PHE A 233 -5.94 -6.17 1.79
CA PHE A 233 -4.74 -6.70 2.43
C PHE A 233 -4.88 -6.60 3.96
N GLU A 234 -4.34 -7.58 4.67
CA GLU A 234 -4.38 -7.60 6.15
C GLU A 234 -3.16 -6.88 6.74
N SER A 235 -3.43 -6.00 7.70
CA SER A 235 -2.38 -5.39 8.50
C SER A 235 -2.87 -5.08 9.92
N GLY A 236 -2.15 -5.57 10.93
CA GLY A 236 -2.55 -5.38 12.33
C GLY A 236 -3.90 -6.01 12.68
N GLY A 237 -4.27 -7.12 12.03
CA GLY A 237 -5.56 -7.80 12.23
C GLY A 237 -6.77 -7.10 11.60
N VAL A 238 -6.55 -6.08 10.77
CA VAL A 238 -7.60 -5.35 10.05
C VAL A 238 -7.34 -5.44 8.54
N ASN A 239 -8.40 -5.65 7.76
CA ASN A 239 -8.35 -5.64 6.31
C ASN A 239 -8.53 -4.22 5.77
N TYR A 240 -7.73 -3.84 4.78
CA TYR A 240 -7.77 -2.52 4.15
C TYR A 240 -7.93 -2.65 2.64
N PHE A 241 -8.64 -1.70 2.04
CA PHE A 241 -8.67 -1.50 0.60
C PHE A 241 -7.46 -0.67 0.15
N VAL A 242 -7.19 -0.64 -1.17
CA VAL A 242 -5.98 -0.08 -1.78
C VAL A 242 -5.73 1.40 -1.47
N ASP A 243 -6.79 2.15 -1.13
CA ASP A 243 -6.73 3.56 -0.74
C ASP A 243 -6.66 3.80 0.77
N ARG A 244 -6.44 2.74 1.56
CA ARG A 244 -6.38 2.72 3.03
C ARG A 244 -7.73 2.80 3.74
N SER A 245 -8.85 2.63 3.03
CA SER A 245 -10.15 2.45 3.70
C SER A 245 -10.15 1.14 4.49
N ALA A 246 -10.34 1.23 5.80
CA ALA A 246 -10.51 0.08 6.66
C ALA A 246 -11.83 -0.63 6.34
N ILE A 247 -11.79 -1.95 6.20
CA ILE A 247 -12.98 -2.74 5.91
C ILE A 247 -13.64 -3.11 7.24
N LYS A 248 -14.47 -2.20 7.75
CA LYS A 248 -15.24 -2.34 9.00
C LYS A 248 -16.63 -1.75 8.82
N ILE A 249 -17.62 -2.31 9.51
CA ILE A 249 -18.97 -1.77 9.53
C ILE A 249 -18.97 -0.37 10.17
N GLY A 250 -19.62 0.60 9.52
CA GLY A 250 -19.68 2.01 9.92
C GLY A 250 -18.55 2.89 9.36
N GLU A 251 -17.53 2.29 8.71
CA GLU A 251 -16.48 3.05 8.03
C GLU A 251 -16.92 3.42 6.60
N TYR A 252 -16.24 4.42 6.03
CA TYR A 252 -16.52 4.90 4.69
C TYR A 252 -15.47 4.42 3.68
N ILE A 253 -15.94 4.12 2.48
CA ILE A 253 -15.08 3.71 1.36
C ILE A 253 -15.42 4.50 0.09
N CYS A 254 -14.40 4.73 -0.74
CA CYS A 254 -14.54 5.38 -2.02
C CYS A 254 -14.14 4.44 -3.16
N PHE A 255 -14.95 4.42 -4.23
CA PHE A 255 -14.63 3.69 -5.46
C PHE A 255 -14.64 4.65 -6.65
N GLN A 256 -13.65 4.50 -7.52
CA GLN A 256 -13.55 5.28 -8.76
C GLN A 256 -13.84 4.34 -9.93
N PHE A 257 -15.13 4.17 -10.26
CA PHE A 257 -15.52 3.41 -11.44
C PHE A 257 -15.38 4.29 -12.69
N PRO A 258 -15.24 3.71 -13.90
CA PRO A 258 -15.01 4.49 -15.12
C PRO A 258 -16.09 5.54 -15.43
N GLN A 259 -17.35 5.26 -15.07
CA GLN A 259 -18.51 6.11 -15.40
C GLN A 259 -19.10 6.82 -14.18
N THR A 260 -18.68 6.46 -12.97
CA THR A 260 -19.26 6.99 -11.73
C THR A 260 -18.30 6.87 -10.56
N THR A 261 -18.42 7.77 -9.60
CA THR A 261 -17.61 7.74 -8.38
C THR A 261 -18.51 7.47 -7.19
N VAL A 262 -18.19 6.41 -6.46
CA VAL A 262 -18.70 6.23 -5.10
C VAL A 262 -17.87 7.10 -4.18
N ARG A 263 -18.48 8.15 -3.63
CA ARG A 263 -17.88 8.98 -2.58
C ARG A 263 -18.52 8.64 -1.25
N GLN A 264 -17.70 8.35 -0.25
CA GLN A 264 -18.13 8.16 1.14
C GLN A 264 -19.32 7.19 1.27
N ALA A 265 -19.22 6.02 0.64
CA ALA A 265 -20.21 4.98 0.90
C ALA A 265 -19.94 4.33 2.25
N GLU A 266 -20.96 4.23 3.08
CA GLU A 266 -20.86 3.60 4.40
C GLU A 266 -20.87 2.08 4.24
N ILE A 267 -19.93 1.38 4.85
CA ILE A 267 -19.91 -0.08 4.91
C ILE A 267 -20.96 -0.52 5.93
N ILE A 268 -22.04 -1.12 5.47
CA ILE A 268 -23.14 -1.59 6.33
C ILE A 268 -23.06 -3.09 6.62
N GLY A 269 -22.26 -3.84 5.85
CA GLY A 269 -22.08 -5.27 6.04
C GLY A 269 -20.78 -5.80 5.45
N ILE A 270 -20.24 -6.85 6.06
CA ILE A 270 -19.13 -7.64 5.53
C ILE A 270 -19.67 -9.06 5.39
N ILE A 271 -19.79 -9.54 4.16
CA ILE A 271 -20.46 -10.81 3.85
C ILE A 271 -19.47 -11.97 3.99
N GLU A 272 -18.25 -11.84 3.45
CA GLU A 272 -17.10 -12.72 3.71
C GLU A 272 -15.83 -12.24 3.02
#